data_AF-A0A923I5Q3-F1
#
_entry.id   AF-A0A923I5Q3-F1
#
_cell.length_a   1.000
_cell.length_b   1.000
_cell.length_c   1.000
_cell.angle_alpha   90.00
_cell.angle_beta   90.00
_cell.angle_gamma   90.00
#
_symmetry.space_group_name_H-M   'P 1'
#
loop_
_entity.id
_entity.type
_entity.pdbx_description
1 polymer ?
#
loop_
_entity_poly.entity_id
_entity_poly.type
_entity_poly.pdbx_seq_one_letter_code
_entity_poly.pdbx_strand_id
1 'polypeptide(L)'
;MKSRRLLKNIQRGFTLIELMIVVAIIGILAAVALPAYNDYTTRAQVAEAVELLGGLKGAVAAYGYENSSWPTMVTSSSTVAATNIVATLSGKYATVTPSVTGTFPSGIIKATMQAGQASSEIVGLATTNGGQTWNCSSGNGVTTVDKKWLPQACK
;
A
#
# COMPACT_ATOMS: atom_id res chain seq x y z
N MET A 1 -58.51 37.61 -35.90
CA MET A 1 -58.11 36.78 -34.74
C MET A 1 -57.03 35.80 -35.18
N LYS A 2 -55.77 36.02 -34.77
CA LYS A 2 -54.62 35.20 -35.19
C LYS A 2 -54.42 34.08 -34.17
N SER A 3 -54.90 32.88 -34.50
CA SER A 3 -54.81 31.70 -33.65
C SER A 3 -53.35 31.26 -33.48
N ARG A 4 -52.77 31.48 -32.30
CA ARG A 4 -51.46 30.94 -31.90
C ARG A 4 -51.66 29.47 -31.50
N ARG A 5 -51.26 28.53 -32.36
CA ARG A 5 -51.15 27.10 -31.99
C ARG A 5 -49.94 26.93 -31.05
N LEU A 6 -50.20 26.68 -29.77
CA LEU A 6 -49.21 26.18 -28.82
C LEU A 6 -48.84 24.75 -29.23
N LEU A 7 -47.64 24.57 -29.78
CA LEU A 7 -47.07 23.25 -30.03
C LEU A 7 -46.79 22.58 -28.69
N LYS A 8 -47.64 21.61 -28.32
CA LYS A 8 -47.46 20.78 -27.14
C LYS A 8 -46.26 19.87 -27.40
N ASN A 9 -45.11 20.18 -26.82
CA ASN A 9 -43.96 19.29 -26.83
C ASN A 9 -44.36 17.97 -26.17
N ILE A 10 -44.46 16.91 -26.97
CA ILE A 10 -44.67 15.55 -26.47
C ILE A 10 -43.37 15.16 -25.77
N GLN A 11 -43.36 15.15 -24.43
CA GLN A 11 -42.25 14.59 -23.68
C GLN A 11 -42.12 13.11 -24.04
N ARG A 12 -41.09 12.76 -24.81
CA ARG A 12 -40.70 11.37 -25.05
C ARG A 12 -40.03 10.87 -23.77
N GLY A 13 -40.72 10.01 -23.03
CA GLY A 13 -40.15 9.32 -21.88
C GLY A 13 -39.13 8.27 -22.33
N PHE A 14 -38.15 8.01 -21.47
CA PHE A 14 -37.19 6.91 -21.64
C PHE A 14 -37.92 5.57 -21.53
N THR A 15 -37.65 4.63 -22.43
CA THR A 15 -38.30 3.32 -22.39
C THR A 15 -37.62 2.42 -21.35
N LEU A 16 -38.40 1.52 -20.74
CA LEU A 16 -37.88 0.56 -19.77
C LEU A 16 -36.83 -0.37 -20.43
N ILE A 17 -37.00 -0.68 -21.72
CA ILE A 17 -36.04 -1.49 -22.49
C ILE A 17 -34.71 -0.76 -22.72
N GLU A 18 -34.72 0.55 -23.00
CA GLU A 18 -33.49 1.35 -23.09
C GLU A 18 -32.74 1.35 -21.76
N LEU A 19 -33.47 1.46 -20.64
CA LEU A 19 -32.85 1.45 -19.32
C LEU A 19 -32.23 0.09 -18.98
N MET A 20 -32.92 -1.01 -19.30
CA MET A 20 -32.40 -2.36 -19.09
C MET A 20 -31.13 -2.64 -19.88
N ILE A 21 -31.05 -2.20 -21.14
CA ILE A 21 -29.85 -2.36 -21.96
C ILE A 21 -28.68 -1.56 -21.36
N VAL A 22 -28.92 -0.33 -20.93
CA VAL A 22 -27.89 0.51 -20.31
C VAL A 22 -27.35 -0.15 -19.03
N VAL A 23 -28.21 -0.67 -18.17
CA VAL A 23 -27.79 -1.36 -16.94
C VAL A 23 -27.00 -2.63 -17.27
N ALA A 24 -27.40 -3.38 -18.31
CA ALA A 24 -26.66 -4.56 -18.75
C ALA A 24 -25.23 -4.22 -19.23
N ILE A 25 -25.07 -3.16 -20.02
CA ILE A 25 -23.76 -2.71 -20.50
C ILE A 25 -22.88 -2.23 -19.33
N ILE A 26 -23.44 -1.42 -18.42
CA ILE A 26 -22.72 -0.96 -17.22
C ILE A 26 -22.30 -2.15 -16.35
N GLY A 27 -23.15 -3.16 -16.22
CA GLY A 27 -22.84 -4.39 -15.47
C GLY A 27 -21.60 -5.11 -16.01
N ILE A 28 -21.50 -5.28 -17.33
CA ILE A 28 -20.34 -5.93 -17.97
C ILE A 28 -19.07 -5.10 -17.77
N LEU A 29 -19.15 -3.78 -18.00
CA LEU A 29 -17.99 -2.89 -17.82
C LEU A 29 -17.51 -2.87 -16.37
N ALA A 30 -18.43 -2.83 -15.40
CA ALA A 30 -18.10 -2.85 -13.98
C ALA A 30 -17.41 -4.15 -13.57
N ALA A 31 -17.83 -5.30 -14.09
CA ALA A 31 -17.22 -6.59 -13.79
C ALA A 31 -15.73 -6.67 -14.17
N VAL A 32 -15.33 -6.00 -15.26
CA VAL A 32 -13.92 -5.95 -15.71
C VAL A 32 -13.15 -4.81 -15.05
N ALA A 33 -13.79 -3.64 -14.85
CA ALA A 33 -13.12 -2.45 -14.34
C ALA A 33 -12.86 -2.51 -12.82
N LEU A 34 -13.76 -3.09 -12.03
CA LEU A 34 -13.64 -3.10 -10.56
C LEU A 34 -12.42 -3.89 -10.06
N PRO A 35 -12.09 -5.09 -10.57
CA PRO A 35 -10.88 -5.81 -10.18
C PRO A 35 -9.60 -4.99 -10.45
N ALA A 36 -9.50 -4.37 -11.62
CA ALA A 36 -8.35 -3.55 -12.00
C ALA A 36 -8.20 -2.29 -11.11
N TYR A 37 -9.33 -1.65 -10.77
CA TYR A 37 -9.33 -0.51 -9.85
C TYR A 37 -8.90 -0.91 -8.42
N ASN A 38 -9.37 -2.06 -7.93
CA ASN A 38 -8.94 -2.60 -6.64
C ASN A 38 -7.43 -2.91 -6.62
N ASP A 39 -6.87 -3.47 -7.71
CA ASP A 39 -5.44 -3.70 -7.81
C ASP A 39 -4.62 -2.40 -7.80
N TYR A 40 -5.11 -1.36 -8.50
CA TYR A 40 -4.47 -0.05 -8.52
C TYR A 40 -4.45 0.62 -7.15
N THR A 41 -5.59 0.63 -6.45
CA THR A 41 -5.71 1.18 -5.11
C THR A 41 -4.85 0.39 -4.11
N THR A 42 -4.82 -0.93 -4.20
CA THR A 42 -3.98 -1.79 -3.34
C THR A 42 -2.50 -1.49 -3.56
N ARG A 43 -2.05 -1.26 -4.80
CA ARG A 43 -0.66 -0.84 -5.07
C ARG A 43 -0.32 0.49 -4.39
N ALA A 44 -1.23 1.45 -4.38
CA ALA A 44 -1.03 2.72 -3.68
C ALA A 44 -0.93 2.52 -2.16
N GLN A 45 -1.76 1.66 -1.59
CA GLN A 45 -1.71 1.30 -0.16
C GLN A 45 -0.38 0.62 0.21
N VAL A 46 0.12 -0.27 -0.64
CA VAL A 46 1.43 -0.92 -0.44
C VAL A 46 2.59 0.07 -0.58
N ALA A 47 2.49 1.05 -1.48
CA ALA A 47 3.48 2.11 -1.59
C ALA A 47 3.58 2.98 -0.33
N GLU A 48 2.46 3.23 0.36
CA GLU A 48 2.48 3.87 1.68
C GLU A 48 3.29 3.06 2.69
N ALA A 49 3.13 1.74 2.74
CA ALA A 49 3.90 0.88 3.63
C ALA A 49 5.42 0.95 3.34
N VAL A 50 5.80 0.97 2.06
CA VAL A 50 7.20 1.14 1.63
C VAL A 50 7.75 2.49 2.08
N GLU A 51 6.95 3.56 1.99
CA GLU A 51 7.34 4.90 2.42
C GLU A 51 7.52 5.00 3.94
N LEU A 52 6.60 4.41 4.72
CA LEU A 52 6.74 4.32 6.17
C LEU A 52 8.04 3.61 6.56
N LEU A 53 8.39 2.51 5.88
CA LEU A 53 9.67 1.82 6.09
C LEU A 53 10.87 2.68 5.66
N GLY A 54 10.69 3.54 4.66
CA GLY A 54 11.67 4.52 4.21
C GLY A 54 12.17 5.43 5.33
N GLY A 55 11.28 5.86 6.23
CA GLY A 55 11.61 6.71 7.37
C GLY A 55 12.60 6.09 8.38
N LEU A 56 12.77 4.76 8.37
CA LEU A 56 13.64 4.04 9.31
C LEU A 56 15.02 3.72 8.72
N LYS A 57 15.18 3.75 7.40
CA LYS A 57 16.39 3.31 6.70
C LYS A 57 17.65 4.00 7.25
N GLY A 58 17.59 5.33 7.39
CA GLY A 58 18.73 6.13 7.81
C GLY A 58 19.15 5.82 9.25
N ALA A 59 18.19 5.81 10.18
CA ALA A 59 18.46 5.56 11.60
C ALA A 59 18.96 4.14 11.86
N VAL A 60 18.34 3.13 11.21
CA VAL A 60 18.74 1.73 11.32
C VAL A 60 20.13 1.49 10.70
N ALA A 61 20.42 2.11 9.54
CA ALA A 61 21.73 2.01 8.91
C ALA A 61 22.83 2.68 9.76
N ALA A 62 22.59 3.90 10.25
CA ALA A 62 23.55 4.62 11.08
C ALA A 62 23.94 3.81 12.33
N TYR A 63 22.95 3.28 13.06
CA TYR A 63 23.20 2.42 14.22
C TYR A 63 23.99 1.17 13.84
N GLY A 64 23.63 0.54 12.71
CA GLY A 64 24.31 -0.64 12.17
C GLY A 64 25.80 -0.41 11.94
N TYR A 65 26.17 0.74 11.36
CA TYR A 65 27.57 1.09 11.12
C TYR A 65 28.33 1.44 12.40
N GLU A 66 27.71 2.12 13.35
CA GLU A 66 28.37 2.51 14.61
C GLU A 66 28.61 1.30 15.54
N ASN A 67 27.67 0.36 15.58
CA ASN A 67 27.66 -0.73 16.56
C ASN A 67 27.89 -2.12 15.97
N SER A 68 28.12 -2.21 14.64
CA SER A 68 28.26 -3.49 13.91
C SER A 68 27.12 -4.50 14.17
N SER A 69 25.94 -4.01 14.53
CA SER A 69 24.78 -4.79 14.93
C SER A 69 23.49 -4.02 14.65
N TRP A 70 22.37 -4.73 14.43
CA TRP A 70 21.09 -4.06 14.24
C TRP A 70 20.52 -3.54 15.56
N PRO A 71 19.85 -2.37 15.55
CA PRO A 71 19.21 -1.83 16.73
C PRO A 71 18.01 -2.67 17.14
N THR A 72 17.73 -2.72 18.45
CA THR A 72 16.46 -3.25 18.92
C THR A 72 15.37 -2.21 18.65
N MET A 73 14.42 -2.54 17.78
CA MET A 73 13.27 -1.68 17.55
C MET A 73 12.27 -1.86 18.70
N VAL A 74 11.74 -0.77 19.23
CA VAL A 74 10.74 -0.80 20.31
C VAL A 74 9.51 0.00 19.93
N THR A 75 8.34 -0.43 20.41
CA THR A 75 7.19 0.49 20.51
C THR A 75 7.49 1.52 21.57
N SER A 76 7.00 2.75 21.40
CA SER A 76 7.16 3.87 22.33
C SER A 76 7.07 3.41 23.80
N SER A 77 8.24 3.22 24.41
CA SER A 77 8.42 2.90 25.81
C SER A 77 9.20 4.07 26.39
N SER A 78 8.74 4.58 27.52
CA SER A 78 9.22 5.79 28.21
C SER A 78 10.69 5.74 28.65
N THR A 79 11.44 4.71 28.29
CA THR A 79 12.88 4.55 28.49
C THR A 79 13.54 4.03 27.21
N VAL A 80 13.98 4.95 26.34
CA VAL A 80 14.79 4.59 25.18
C VAL A 80 16.22 4.35 25.66
N ALA A 81 16.61 3.08 25.82
CA ALA A 81 18.03 2.74 25.97
C ALA A 81 18.79 3.18 24.71
N ALA A 82 20.07 3.53 24.81
CA ALA A 82 20.89 3.96 23.66
C ALA A 82 20.95 2.90 22.53
N THR A 83 20.60 1.65 22.83
CA THR A 83 20.53 0.52 21.90
C THR A 83 19.22 0.40 21.13
N ASN A 84 18.24 1.26 21.43
CA ASN A 84 16.87 1.13 20.95
C ASN A 84 16.49 2.24 19.96
N ILE A 85 15.75 1.86 18.92
CA ILE A 85 15.09 2.81 18.02
C ILE A 85 13.58 2.68 18.19
N VAL A 86 12.91 3.79 18.50
CA VAL A 86 11.44 3.84 18.51
C VAL A 86 10.96 3.76 17.07
N ALA A 87 10.20 2.72 16.75
CA ALA A 87 9.86 2.40 15.37
C ALA A 87 8.36 2.14 15.13
N THR A 88 7.51 2.76 15.94
CA THR A 88 6.07 2.76 15.68
C THR A 88 5.74 3.83 14.65
N LEU A 89 5.70 3.45 13.38
CA LEU A 89 5.15 4.28 12.32
C LEU A 89 3.84 3.66 11.86
N SER A 90 2.74 4.42 11.97
CA SER A 90 1.42 3.97 11.53
C SER A 90 0.87 4.92 10.49
N GLY A 91 0.56 4.38 9.33
CA GLY A 91 -0.25 5.02 8.32
C GLY A 91 -1.71 4.58 8.42
N LYS A 92 -2.48 4.88 7.37
CA LYS A 92 -3.88 4.48 7.25
C LYS A 92 -4.02 3.02 6.86
N TYR A 93 -3.09 2.51 6.05
CA TYR A 93 -3.17 1.16 5.49
C TYR A 93 -2.08 0.21 5.96
N ALA A 94 -1.03 0.71 6.63
CA ALA A 94 0.06 -0.12 7.11
C ALA A 94 0.64 0.44 8.41
N THR A 95 1.18 -0.47 9.23
CA THR A 95 1.92 -0.12 10.44
C THR A 95 3.22 -0.88 10.46
N VAL A 96 4.29 -0.15 10.71
CA VAL A 96 5.61 -0.74 10.96
C VAL A 96 5.56 -1.49 12.27
N THR A 97 5.94 -2.77 12.20
CA THR A 97 6.14 -3.59 13.40
C THR A 97 7.60 -3.42 13.84
N PRO A 98 7.88 -3.15 15.13
CA PRO A 98 9.23 -2.83 15.58
C PRO A 98 10.11 -4.09 15.61
N SER A 99 10.67 -4.45 14.46
CA SER A 99 11.69 -5.50 14.38
C SER A 99 12.58 -5.30 13.16
N VAL A 100 13.89 -5.25 13.38
CA VAL A 100 14.88 -5.58 12.35
C VAL A 100 15.21 -7.05 12.56
N THR A 101 15.14 -7.86 11.51
CA THR A 101 15.52 -9.27 11.55
C THR A 101 16.77 -9.51 10.71
N GLY A 102 17.60 -10.49 11.07
CA GLY A 102 18.85 -10.81 10.37
C GLY A 102 20.11 -10.45 11.16
N THR A 103 21.27 -10.67 10.55
CA THR A 103 22.59 -10.42 11.14
C THR A 103 23.33 -9.38 10.31
N PHE A 104 23.76 -8.29 10.94
CA PHE A 104 24.51 -7.23 10.25
C PHE A 104 25.68 -7.82 9.45
N PRO A 105 25.89 -7.46 8.17
CA PRO A 105 25.28 -6.33 7.44
C PRO A 105 23.95 -6.65 6.73
N SER A 106 23.41 -7.86 6.87
CA SER A 106 22.14 -8.25 6.24
C SER A 106 20.96 -8.11 7.20
N GLY A 107 19.90 -7.42 6.78
CA GLY A 107 18.77 -7.13 7.64
C GLY A 107 17.47 -6.90 6.89
N ILE A 108 16.35 -7.12 7.57
CA ILE A 108 15.00 -6.89 7.03
C ILE A 108 14.19 -6.08 8.03
N ILE A 109 13.62 -4.97 7.58
CA ILE A 109 12.58 -4.21 8.29
C ILE A 109 11.21 -4.49 7.67
N LYS A 110 10.16 -4.58 8.49
CA LYS A 110 8.83 -5.05 8.08
C LYS A 110 7.72 -4.12 8.53
N ALA A 111 6.76 -3.90 7.64
CA ALA A 111 5.48 -3.29 7.92
C ALA A 111 4.36 -4.29 7.62
N THR A 112 3.33 -4.25 8.45
CA THR A 112 2.14 -5.09 8.33
C THR A 112 1.00 -4.23 7.80
N MET A 113 0.38 -4.68 6.72
CA MET A 113 -0.81 -4.04 6.16
C MET A 113 -2.00 -4.24 7.09
N GLN A 114 -2.75 -3.17 7.37
CA GLN A 114 -3.87 -3.18 8.32
C GLN A 114 -5.25 -3.23 7.64
N ALA A 115 -5.32 -2.77 6.39
CA ALA A 115 -6.57 -2.62 5.67
C ALA A 115 -6.37 -2.77 4.15
N GLY A 116 -7.45 -3.00 3.42
CA GLY A 116 -7.43 -3.21 1.97
C GLY A 116 -7.28 -4.69 1.59
N GLN A 117 -7.06 -4.95 0.30
CA GLN A 117 -6.95 -6.32 -0.24
C GLN A 117 -5.69 -7.05 0.27
N ALA A 118 -4.62 -6.30 0.56
CA ALA A 118 -3.38 -6.83 1.13
C ALA A 118 -3.40 -6.90 2.66
N SER A 119 -4.56 -6.81 3.32
CA SER A 119 -4.63 -6.80 4.79
C SER A 119 -3.97 -8.04 5.40
N SER A 120 -3.23 -7.85 6.50
CA SER A 120 -2.41 -8.86 7.19
C SER A 120 -1.21 -9.39 6.39
N GLU A 121 -1.00 -8.91 5.16
CA GLU A 121 0.25 -9.17 4.43
C GLU A 121 1.37 -8.25 4.94
N ILE A 122 2.61 -8.68 4.72
CA ILE A 122 3.82 -8.01 5.16
C ILE A 122 4.49 -7.39 3.95
N VAL A 123 4.84 -6.10 4.07
CA VAL A 123 5.77 -5.40 3.17
C VAL A 123 7.10 -5.29 3.90
N GLY A 124 8.19 -5.72 3.28
CA GLY A 124 9.52 -5.65 3.87
C GLY A 124 10.54 -4.97 2.96
N LEU A 125 11.53 -4.34 3.59
CA LEU A 125 12.73 -3.86 2.93
C LEU A 125 13.92 -4.65 3.47
N ALA A 126 14.70 -5.27 2.57
CA ALA A 126 15.88 -6.03 2.89
C ALA A 126 17.15 -5.28 2.45
N THR A 127 18.21 -5.40 3.23
CA THR A 127 19.55 -4.93 2.90
C THR A 127 20.55 -6.06 3.11
N THR A 128 21.65 -6.04 2.35
CA THR A 128 22.79 -6.97 2.51
C THR A 128 24.09 -6.24 2.80
N ASN A 129 24.05 -4.91 2.81
CA ASN A 129 25.21 -4.02 2.85
C ASN A 129 25.04 -2.93 3.94
N GLY A 130 24.47 -3.29 5.08
CA GLY A 130 24.40 -2.39 6.24
C GLY A 130 23.44 -1.22 6.06
N GLY A 131 22.50 -1.31 5.11
CA GLY A 131 21.48 -0.29 4.87
C GLY A 131 21.84 0.74 3.80
N GLN A 132 22.93 0.54 3.04
CA GLN A 132 23.25 1.35 1.85
C GLN A 132 22.25 1.15 0.71
N THR A 133 21.84 -0.10 0.47
CA THR A 133 20.78 -0.41 -0.50
C THR A 133 19.68 -1.19 0.19
N TRP A 134 18.43 -0.85 -0.16
CA TRP A 134 17.22 -1.48 0.36
C TRP A 134 16.38 -1.99 -0.80
N ASN A 135 16.14 -3.29 -0.82
CA ASN A 135 15.36 -3.99 -1.83
C ASN A 135 14.05 -4.49 -1.22
N CYS A 136 12.97 -4.39 -1.99
CA CYS A 136 11.63 -4.80 -1.57
C CYS A 136 11.05 -5.86 -2.51
N SER A 137 11.76 -6.97 -2.72
CA SER A 137 11.29 -8.04 -3.60
C SER A 137 10.24 -8.93 -2.92
N SER A 138 9.26 -9.40 -3.69
CA SER A 138 8.48 -10.59 -3.32
C SER A 138 9.38 -11.83 -3.44
N GLY A 139 9.80 -12.38 -2.29
CA GLY A 139 10.75 -13.48 -2.21
C GLY A 139 11.62 -13.42 -0.96
N ASN A 140 12.21 -14.55 -0.56
CA ASN A 140 13.10 -14.69 0.60
C ASN A 140 12.50 -14.29 1.97
N GLY A 141 11.17 -14.32 2.13
CA GLY A 141 10.51 -13.98 3.40
C GLY A 141 10.55 -12.49 3.77
N VAL A 142 10.90 -11.63 2.80
CA VAL A 142 10.97 -10.16 2.95
C VAL A 142 9.55 -9.57 2.92
N THR A 143 8.84 -9.81 1.83
CA THR A 143 7.48 -9.32 1.56
C THR A 143 6.59 -10.50 1.20
N THR A 144 5.38 -10.56 1.75
CA THR A 144 4.36 -11.58 1.41
C THR A 144 3.32 -11.07 0.42
N VAL A 145 3.30 -9.76 0.19
CA VAL A 145 2.40 -9.11 -0.78
C VAL A 145 2.70 -9.59 -2.21
N ASP A 146 1.64 -9.83 -2.99
CA ASP A 146 1.75 -10.22 -4.40
C ASP A 146 2.56 -9.19 -5.21
N LYS A 147 3.46 -9.67 -6.08
CA LYS A 147 4.29 -8.86 -6.97
C LYS A 147 3.48 -7.85 -7.80
N LYS A 148 2.22 -8.15 -8.13
CA LYS A 148 1.36 -7.23 -8.89
C LYS A 148 1.03 -5.94 -8.13
N TRP A 149 0.99 -6.00 -6.80
CA TRP A 149 0.69 -4.86 -5.92
C TRP A 149 1.94 -4.11 -5.45
N LEU A 150 3.14 -4.64 -5.71
CA LEU A 150 4.38 -3.91 -5.42
C LEU A 150 4.55 -2.69 -6.33
N PRO A 151 5.09 -1.57 -5.82
CA PRO A 151 5.49 -0.43 -6.65
C PRO A 151 6.67 -0.81 -7.56
N GLN A 152 6.92 -0.04 -8.62
CA GLN A 152 7.96 -0.37 -9.60
C GLN A 152 9.37 -0.46 -8.99
N ALA A 153 9.66 0.34 -7.97
CA ALA A 153 10.92 0.28 -7.23
C ALA A 153 11.14 -1.05 -6.48
N CYS A 154 10.09 -1.87 -6.34
CA CYS A 154 10.05 -3.12 -5.60
C CYS A 154 9.81 -4.35 -6.49
N LYS A 155 9.89 -4.21 -7.82
CA LYS A 155 9.63 -5.29 -8.77
C LYS A 155 10.88 -5.98 -9.30
#